data_AF-A0A9P3KS93-F1
#
_entry.id   AF-A0A9P3KS93-F1
#
_cell.length_a   1.000
_cell.length_b   1.000
_cell.length_c   1.000
_cell.angle_alpha   90.00
_cell.angle_beta   90.00
_cell.angle_gamma   90.00
#
_symmetry.space_group_name_H-M   'P 1'
#
loop_
_entity.id
_entity.type
_entity.pdbx_description
1 polymer ?
#
loop_
_entity_poly.entity_id
_entity_poly.type
_entity_poly.pdbx_seq_one_letter_code
_entity_poly.pdbx_strand_id
1 'polypeptide(L)'
;MSAVPRESVQVAAHSIGIANLGDDVAAALAPDVEYRMREIIQEAVKCMRHGKRTTLTTADIAAALSLRNVEPLFGFASADSMRFRRAMGHSDVFFLHDQPVDLRQVFEAPLPPASQDVSVAAHWLAVEGVQPATPENTPPAAMPPSAAVKAEAGRTGDASAQRGAAGPGRVEVVEVKMPVKHVLSKELQLYFERVTELLLLTARSTPPATSAATPPAQQQQQQQQQQSLLSHALRSVALDAGLHPLLPYFVHFIADEVMRSLDDCPLLFSLMRLVRALLLNPHLHMEPYVCATSPDYGVALVVGFAKAFAK
;
A
#
# COMPACT_ATOMS: atom_id res chain seq x y z
N MET A 1 1.00 -44.19 -5.53
CA MET A 1 1.62 -44.91 -4.39
C MET A 1 1.37 -44.07 -3.16
N SER A 2 0.85 -44.68 -2.08
CA SER A 2 0.60 -43.96 -0.83
C SER A 2 1.92 -43.57 -0.17
N ALA A 3 1.96 -42.41 0.46
CA ALA A 3 3.12 -41.97 1.25
C ALA A 3 3.20 -42.67 2.61
N VAL A 4 2.09 -43.29 3.07
CA VAL A 4 2.04 -44.04 4.33
C VAL A 4 2.56 -45.45 4.07
N PRO A 5 3.63 -45.90 4.75
CA PRO A 5 4.13 -47.26 4.57
C PRO A 5 3.15 -48.27 5.18
N ARG A 6 2.98 -49.40 4.49
CA ARG A 6 2.15 -50.52 4.96
C ARG A 6 2.58 -51.03 6.35
N GLU A 7 3.86 -50.92 6.66
CA GLU A 7 4.45 -51.30 7.94
C GLU A 7 3.85 -50.49 9.10
N SER A 8 3.57 -49.19 8.92
CA SER A 8 2.92 -48.38 9.96
C SER A 8 1.52 -48.88 10.30
N VAL A 9 0.76 -49.33 9.29
CA VAL A 9 -0.58 -49.90 9.48
C VAL A 9 -0.49 -51.25 10.19
N GLN A 10 0.50 -52.07 9.85
CA GLN A 10 0.76 -53.33 10.54
C GLN A 10 1.15 -53.09 12.00
N VAL A 11 2.05 -52.14 12.29
CA VAL A 11 2.43 -51.80 13.67
C VAL A 11 1.22 -51.33 14.49
N ALA A 12 0.32 -50.53 13.90
CA ALA A 12 -0.92 -50.14 14.55
C ALA A 12 -1.89 -51.32 14.78
N ALA A 13 -1.89 -52.33 13.91
CA ALA A 13 -2.67 -53.56 14.13
C ALA A 13 -2.10 -54.40 15.29
N HIS A 14 -0.77 -54.47 15.41
CA HIS A 14 -0.10 -55.17 16.50
C HIS A 14 -0.38 -54.51 17.86
N SER A 15 -0.46 -53.18 17.93
CA SER A 15 -0.78 -52.48 19.18
C SER A 15 -2.20 -52.74 19.69
N ILE A 16 -3.13 -53.09 18.79
CA ILE A 16 -4.50 -53.50 19.10
C ILE A 16 -4.57 -55.01 19.46
N GLY A 17 -3.49 -55.77 19.23
CA GLY A 17 -3.42 -57.21 19.50
C GLY A 17 -3.69 -58.11 18.30
N ILE A 18 -3.74 -57.57 17.07
CA ILE A 18 -3.87 -58.34 15.84
C ILE A 18 -2.47 -58.72 15.36
N ALA A 19 -2.06 -59.97 15.62
CA ALA A 19 -0.68 -60.42 15.38
C ALA A 19 -0.30 -60.57 13.90
N ASN A 20 -1.24 -60.88 13.01
CA ASN A 20 -0.96 -61.09 11.58
C ASN A 20 -2.04 -60.42 10.72
N LEU A 21 -1.80 -59.17 10.31
CA LEU A 21 -2.61 -58.49 9.31
C LEU A 21 -2.08 -58.82 7.91
N GLY A 22 -2.95 -59.29 7.01
CA GLY A 22 -2.55 -59.60 5.62
C GLY A 22 -2.01 -58.37 4.90
N ASP A 23 -0.93 -58.55 4.14
CA ASP A 23 -0.24 -57.47 3.42
C ASP A 23 -1.18 -56.72 2.44
N ASP A 24 -2.11 -57.44 1.81
CA ASP A 24 -3.09 -56.86 0.89
C ASP A 24 -4.06 -55.90 1.61
N VAL A 25 -4.44 -56.23 2.84
CA VAL A 25 -5.34 -55.40 3.66
C VAL A 25 -4.60 -54.14 4.13
N ALA A 26 -3.36 -54.29 4.56
CA ALA A 26 -2.52 -53.15 4.94
C ALA A 26 -2.27 -52.21 3.75
N ALA A 27 -2.03 -52.78 2.56
CA ALA A 27 -1.85 -52.02 1.32
C ALA A 27 -3.13 -51.30 0.86
N ALA A 28 -4.30 -51.88 1.10
CA ALA A 28 -5.59 -51.26 0.79
C ALA A 28 -6.00 -50.17 1.78
N LEU A 29 -5.64 -50.31 3.07
CA LEU A 29 -6.00 -49.35 4.12
C LEU A 29 -5.12 -48.09 4.12
N ALA A 30 -3.82 -48.23 3.80
CA ALA A 30 -2.88 -47.10 3.71
C ALA A 30 -3.39 -45.90 2.87
N PRO A 31 -3.90 -46.07 1.63
CA PRO A 31 -4.40 -44.95 0.83
C PRO A 31 -5.69 -44.32 1.40
N ASP A 32 -6.54 -45.07 2.09
CA ASP A 32 -7.75 -44.50 2.73
C ASP A 32 -7.39 -43.61 3.92
N VAL A 33 -6.44 -44.04 4.75
CA VAL A 33 -5.89 -43.21 5.85
C VAL A 33 -5.28 -41.94 5.30
N GLU A 34 -4.48 -42.03 4.23
CA GLU A 34 -3.89 -40.87 3.60
C GLU A 34 -4.96 -39.91 3.03
N TYR A 35 -6.02 -40.45 2.43
CA TYR A 35 -7.15 -39.65 1.94
C TYR A 35 -7.79 -38.86 3.08
N ARG A 36 -8.08 -39.50 4.22
CA ARG A 36 -8.62 -38.85 5.43
C ARG A 36 -7.69 -37.78 6.00
N MET A 37 -6.38 -38.06 6.06
CA MET A 37 -5.38 -37.08 6.50
C MET A 37 -5.37 -35.85 5.58
N ARG A 38 -5.36 -36.06 4.26
CA ARG A 38 -5.39 -34.96 3.28
C ARG A 38 -6.69 -34.16 3.38
N GLU A 39 -7.81 -34.82 3.60
CA GLU A 39 -9.12 -34.20 3.78
C GLU A 39 -9.14 -33.25 4.99
N ILE A 40 -8.58 -33.66 6.14
CA ILE A 40 -8.45 -32.82 7.35
C ILE A 40 -7.49 -31.65 7.09
N ILE A 41 -6.34 -31.91 6.47
CA ILE A 41 -5.33 -30.88 6.18
C ILE A 41 -5.90 -29.81 5.23
N GLN A 42 -6.68 -30.21 4.22
CA GLN A 42 -7.32 -29.26 3.31
C GLN A 42 -8.31 -28.34 4.04
N GLU A 43 -9.08 -28.87 5.00
CA GLU A 43 -10.00 -28.06 5.81
C GLU A 43 -9.24 -27.12 6.77
N ALA A 44 -8.15 -27.60 7.37
CA ALA A 44 -7.27 -26.77 8.21
C ALA A 44 -6.63 -25.63 7.41
N VAL A 45 -6.21 -25.87 6.15
CA VAL A 45 -5.69 -24.82 5.26
C VAL A 45 -6.75 -23.76 4.95
N LYS A 46 -8.03 -24.12 4.83
CA LYS A 46 -9.11 -23.14 4.68
C LYS A 46 -9.25 -22.28 5.94
N CYS A 47 -9.22 -22.89 7.12
CA CYS A 47 -9.25 -22.16 8.40
C CYS A 47 -8.05 -21.20 8.53
N MET A 48 -6.85 -21.65 8.16
CA MET A 48 -5.63 -20.83 8.14
C MET A 48 -5.76 -19.62 7.21
N ARG A 49 -6.25 -19.82 5.98
CA ARG A 49 -6.47 -18.75 5.00
C ARG A 49 -7.53 -17.76 5.47
N HIS A 50 -8.59 -18.24 6.11
CA HIS A 50 -9.61 -17.38 6.69
C HIS A 50 -9.05 -16.53 7.84
N GLY A 51 -8.09 -17.08 8.59
CA GLY A 51 -7.31 -16.36 9.59
C GLY A 51 -6.23 -15.41 9.04
N LYS A 52 -6.15 -15.22 7.72
CA LYS A 52 -5.12 -14.39 7.03
C LYS A 52 -3.67 -14.76 7.39
N ARG A 53 -3.43 -16.02 7.76
CA ARG A 53 -2.10 -16.55 8.11
C ARG A 53 -1.57 -17.41 6.97
N THR A 54 -0.25 -17.52 6.86
CA THR A 54 0.45 -18.40 5.90
C THR A 54 1.05 -19.63 6.57
N THR A 55 1.15 -19.63 7.90
CA THR A 55 1.64 -20.74 8.70
C THR A 55 0.47 -21.49 9.32
N LEU A 56 0.45 -22.81 9.13
CA LEU A 56 -0.59 -23.67 9.68
C LEU A 56 -0.31 -23.95 11.16
N THR A 57 -1.30 -23.73 12.01
CA THR A 57 -1.20 -23.93 13.47
C THR A 57 -2.04 -25.10 13.95
N THR A 58 -1.76 -25.62 15.16
CA THR A 58 -2.53 -26.72 15.76
C THR A 58 -4.00 -26.33 16.01
N ALA A 59 -4.27 -25.04 16.26
CA ALA A 59 -5.62 -24.50 16.37
C ALA A 59 -6.44 -24.65 15.06
N ASP A 60 -5.79 -24.53 13.90
CA ASP A 60 -6.47 -24.68 12.61
C ASP A 60 -6.86 -26.15 12.35
N ILE A 61 -6.04 -27.10 12.80
CA ILE A 61 -6.34 -28.54 12.75
C ILE A 61 -7.46 -28.89 13.74
N ALA A 62 -7.41 -28.35 14.97
CA ALA A 62 -8.48 -28.55 15.95
C ALA A 62 -9.84 -28.05 15.45
N ALA A 63 -9.85 -26.87 14.82
CA ALA A 63 -11.04 -26.35 14.14
C ALA A 63 -11.51 -27.29 13.01
N ALA A 64 -10.59 -27.76 12.16
CA ALA A 64 -10.92 -28.70 11.08
C ALA A 64 -11.51 -30.03 11.59
N LEU A 65 -10.99 -30.59 12.68
CA LEU A 65 -11.53 -31.80 13.32
C LEU A 65 -12.96 -31.56 13.83
N SER A 66 -13.18 -30.42 14.50
CA SER A 66 -14.52 -30.05 14.99
C SER A 66 -15.54 -29.89 13.85
N LEU A 67 -15.15 -29.29 12.72
CA LEU A 67 -16.00 -29.13 11.54
C LEU A 67 -16.38 -30.47 10.90
N ARG A 68 -15.52 -31.49 11.04
CA ARG A 68 -15.75 -32.84 10.52
C ARG A 68 -16.41 -33.78 11.52
N ASN A 69 -16.80 -33.28 12.70
CA ASN A 69 -17.34 -34.08 13.80
C ASN A 69 -16.41 -35.25 14.20
N VAL A 70 -15.09 -35.04 14.10
CA VAL A 70 -14.09 -35.98 14.60
C VAL A 70 -13.75 -35.58 16.04
N GLU A 71 -13.45 -36.57 16.87
CA GLU A 71 -13.06 -36.33 18.26
C GLU A 71 -11.85 -35.37 18.36
N PRO A 72 -11.92 -34.33 19.21
CA PRO A 72 -10.82 -33.37 19.34
C PRO A 72 -9.59 -34.00 19.99
N LEU A 73 -8.42 -33.69 19.42
CA LEU A 73 -7.14 -34.13 19.97
C LEU A 73 -6.63 -33.13 21.00
N PHE A 74 -6.45 -33.58 22.25
CA PHE A 74 -5.94 -32.78 23.36
C PHE A 74 -4.42 -32.89 23.52
N GLY A 75 -3.79 -31.89 24.16
CA GLY A 75 -2.36 -31.90 24.47
C GLY A 75 -1.44 -31.16 23.47
N PHE A 76 -1.99 -30.55 22.43
CA PHE A 76 -1.23 -29.89 21.35
C PHE A 76 -1.26 -28.34 21.40
N ALA A 77 -1.60 -27.77 22.56
CA ALA A 77 -1.68 -26.32 22.76
C ALA A 77 -0.41 -25.72 23.40
N SER A 78 0.54 -26.55 23.85
CA SER A 78 1.77 -26.07 24.46
C SER A 78 2.67 -25.38 23.45
N ALA A 79 3.39 -24.35 23.90
CA ALA A 79 4.44 -23.69 23.13
C ALA A 79 5.72 -24.53 23.00
N ASP A 80 5.87 -25.57 23.84
CA ASP A 80 7.04 -26.44 23.75
C ASP A 80 6.91 -27.41 22.56
N SER A 81 8.00 -27.54 21.81
CA SER A 81 8.05 -28.40 20.63
C SER A 81 8.21 -29.85 21.05
N MET A 82 7.35 -30.73 20.54
CA MET A 82 7.46 -32.18 20.76
C MET A 82 8.80 -32.71 20.24
N ARG A 83 9.63 -33.26 21.14
CA ARG A 83 10.95 -33.79 20.80
C ARG A 83 10.87 -35.29 20.54
N PHE A 84 10.85 -35.66 19.27
CA PHE A 84 10.99 -37.06 18.86
C PHE A 84 12.44 -37.52 19.06
N ARG A 85 12.63 -38.62 19.78
CA ARG A 85 13.93 -39.29 19.93
C ARG A 85 13.87 -40.68 19.33
N ARG A 86 14.98 -41.12 18.75
CA ARG A 86 15.13 -42.48 18.22
C ARG A 86 15.42 -43.46 19.35
N ALA A 87 14.77 -44.62 19.32
CA ALA A 87 15.03 -45.69 20.28
C ALA A 87 16.45 -46.25 20.12
N MET A 88 17.12 -46.58 21.23
CA MET A 88 18.43 -47.23 21.17
C MET A 88 18.26 -48.68 20.70
N GLY A 89 18.96 -49.06 19.62
CA GLY A 89 18.93 -50.42 19.04
C GLY A 89 18.01 -50.60 17.84
N HIS A 90 17.13 -49.64 17.51
CA HIS A 90 16.27 -49.69 16.33
C HIS A 90 16.36 -48.37 15.55
N SER A 91 16.69 -48.43 14.25
CA SER A 91 16.82 -47.23 13.41
C SER A 91 15.48 -46.56 13.10
N ASP A 92 14.39 -47.33 13.11
CA ASP A 92 13.12 -46.96 12.49
C ASP A 92 12.04 -46.64 13.52
N VAL A 93 12.37 -46.73 14.82
CA VAL A 93 11.44 -46.49 15.92
C VAL A 93 11.77 -45.17 16.60
N PHE A 94 10.77 -44.28 16.61
CA PHE A 94 10.82 -43.00 17.29
C PHE A 94 9.80 -42.97 18.42
N PHE A 95 10.17 -42.35 19.54
CA PHE A 95 9.28 -42.12 20.66
C PHE A 95 9.27 -40.64 21.01
N LEU A 96 8.15 -40.19 21.59
CA LEU A 96 8.02 -38.86 22.16
C LEU A 96 8.76 -38.83 23.49
N HIS A 97 9.80 -38.02 23.59
CA HIS A 97 10.51 -37.85 24.84
C HIS A 97 9.79 -36.85 25.72
N ASP A 98 9.05 -37.35 26.70
CA ASP A 98 8.41 -36.58 27.75
C ASP A 98 9.20 -36.73 29.06
N GLN A 99 9.44 -35.63 29.78
CA GLN A 99 10.11 -35.66 31.06
C GLN A 99 9.11 -35.39 32.17
N PRO A 100 9.04 -36.26 33.20
CA PRO A 100 8.18 -35.99 34.32
C PRO A 100 8.65 -34.70 35.00
N VAL A 101 7.73 -33.74 35.12
CA VAL A 101 7.98 -32.46 35.80
C VAL A 101 7.31 -32.51 37.17
N ASP A 102 8.04 -32.09 38.20
CA ASP A 102 7.48 -31.99 39.55
C ASP A 102 6.43 -30.88 39.61
N LEU A 103 5.26 -31.19 40.16
CA LEU A 103 4.15 -30.23 40.28
C LEU A 103 4.55 -28.96 41.04
N ARG A 104 5.43 -29.07 42.04
CA ARG A 104 5.94 -27.92 42.81
C ARG A 104 6.67 -26.92 41.93
N GLN A 105 7.48 -27.41 40.98
CA GLN A 105 8.22 -26.56 40.05
C GLN A 105 7.27 -25.79 39.12
N VAL A 106 6.13 -26.39 38.76
CA VAL A 106 5.10 -25.72 37.94
C VAL A 106 4.38 -24.62 38.72
N PHE A 107 4.09 -24.85 40.01
CA PHE A 107 3.44 -23.84 40.86
C PHE A 107 4.36 -22.66 41.21
N GLU A 108 5.66 -22.92 41.37
CA GLU A 108 6.67 -21.89 41.67
C GLU A 108 7.18 -21.15 40.42
N ALA A 109 6.82 -21.61 39.23
CA ALA A 109 7.25 -20.98 37.98
C ALA A 109 6.70 -19.55 37.86
N PRO A 110 7.54 -18.57 37.45
CA PRO A 110 7.09 -17.20 37.27
C PRO A 110 6.09 -17.12 36.12
N LEU A 111 5.08 -16.24 36.27
CA LEU A 111 4.11 -15.97 35.22
C LEU A 111 4.79 -15.39 33.97
N PRO A 112 4.35 -15.78 32.76
CA PRO A 112 4.88 -15.21 31.53
C PRO A 112 4.54 -13.71 31.45
N PRO A 113 5.41 -12.89 30.84
CA PRO A 113 5.12 -11.48 30.64
C PRO A 113 3.92 -11.31 29.70
N ALA A 114 3.04 -10.37 30.03
CA ALA A 114 1.93 -10.02 29.16
C ALA A 114 2.44 -9.33 27.89
N SER A 115 1.87 -9.70 26.74
CA SER A 115 2.11 -8.98 25.48
C SER A 115 1.51 -7.57 25.57
N GLN A 116 2.08 -6.64 24.79
CA GLN A 116 1.48 -5.31 24.63
C GLN A 116 0.13 -5.41 23.93
N ASP A 117 -0.74 -4.44 24.22
CA ASP A 117 -2.04 -4.33 23.57
C ASP A 117 -1.89 -3.96 22.08
N VAL A 118 -2.91 -4.31 21.29
CA VAL A 118 -2.91 -4.06 19.85
C VAL A 118 -3.07 -2.56 19.57
N SER A 119 -2.07 -1.95 18.94
CA SER A 119 -2.12 -0.56 18.47
C SER A 119 -1.87 -0.48 16.95
N VAL A 120 -2.43 0.53 16.29
CA VAL A 120 -2.25 0.77 14.86
C VAL A 120 -1.34 1.98 14.65
N ALA A 121 -0.24 1.81 13.92
CA ALA A 121 0.65 2.89 13.48
C ALA A 121 0.48 3.10 11.97
N ALA A 122 0.10 4.32 11.57
CA ALA A 122 -0.06 4.69 10.17
C ALA A 122 1.20 5.39 9.64
N HIS A 123 1.59 5.06 8.41
CA HIS A 123 2.67 5.72 7.68
C HIS A 123 2.35 5.77 6.18
N TRP A 124 3.01 6.66 5.46
CA TRP A 124 2.87 6.77 4.01
C TRP A 124 3.69 5.70 3.31
N LEU A 125 3.02 4.71 2.69
CA LEU A 125 3.66 3.71 1.85
C LEU A 125 4.09 4.30 0.49
N ALA A 126 3.26 5.16 -0.09
CA ALA A 126 3.52 5.79 -1.38
C ALA A 126 2.91 7.19 -1.44
N VAL A 127 3.64 8.12 -2.05
CA VAL A 127 3.17 9.46 -2.41
C VAL A 127 3.40 9.60 -3.91
N GLU A 128 2.34 9.86 -4.69
CA GLU A 128 2.41 9.97 -6.15
C GLU A 128 3.04 8.75 -6.86
N GLY A 129 2.81 7.55 -6.30
CA GLY A 129 3.37 6.30 -6.84
C GLY A 129 4.85 6.07 -6.51
N VAL A 130 5.51 7.00 -5.81
CA VAL A 130 6.88 6.84 -5.31
C VAL A 130 6.82 6.46 -3.83
N GLN A 131 7.55 5.42 -3.44
CA GLN A 131 7.70 5.03 -2.04
C GLN A 131 8.70 5.97 -1.34
N PRO A 132 8.29 6.74 -0.30
CA PRO A 132 9.21 7.56 0.46
C PRO A 132 10.24 6.70 1.20
N ALA A 133 11.46 7.22 1.36
CA ALA A 133 12.55 6.56 2.08
C ALA A 133 12.42 6.69 3.61
N THR A 134 11.26 6.33 4.16
CA THR A 134 11.07 6.24 5.61
C THR A 134 11.64 4.91 6.14
N PRO A 135 12.08 4.84 7.42
CA PRO A 135 12.63 3.61 7.99
C PRO A 135 11.63 2.42 7.97
N GLU A 136 10.32 2.69 7.94
CA GLU A 136 9.26 1.67 7.81
C GLU A 136 9.16 1.10 6.39
N ASN A 137 9.61 1.84 5.37
CA ASN A 137 9.54 1.45 3.97
C ASN A 137 10.83 0.75 3.54
N THR A 138 10.81 -0.59 3.45
CA THR A 138 11.96 -1.33 2.91
C THR A 138 12.15 -1.01 1.42
N PRO A 139 13.36 -0.62 0.97
CA PRO A 139 13.59 -0.30 -0.43
C PRO A 139 13.33 -1.52 -1.33
N PRO A 140 12.75 -1.34 -2.53
CA PRO A 140 12.32 -2.44 -3.41
C PRO A 140 13.47 -3.39 -3.82
N ALA A 141 14.72 -2.93 -3.77
CA ALA A 141 15.90 -3.76 -4.03
C ALA A 141 16.25 -4.75 -2.90
N ALA A 142 15.66 -4.60 -1.71
CA ALA A 142 15.89 -5.46 -0.55
C ALA A 142 14.84 -6.59 -0.41
N MET A 143 13.92 -6.76 -1.38
CA MET A 143 12.98 -7.87 -1.36
C MET A 143 13.72 -9.20 -1.56
N PRO A 144 13.56 -10.19 -0.65
CA PRO A 144 14.13 -11.52 -0.85
C PRO A 144 13.49 -12.19 -2.08
N PRO A 145 14.24 -13.01 -2.85
CA PRO A 145 13.78 -13.61 -4.11
C PRO A 145 12.59 -14.58 -3.96
N SER A 146 12.13 -14.86 -2.73
CA SER A 146 11.04 -15.81 -2.47
C SER A 146 9.63 -15.25 -2.76
N ALA A 147 9.48 -13.95 -3.00
CA ALA A 147 8.17 -13.32 -3.31
C ALA A 147 8.02 -12.92 -4.79
N ALA A 148 9.04 -13.19 -5.63
CA ALA A 148 9.02 -12.87 -7.05
C ALA A 148 8.20 -13.89 -7.86
N VAL A 149 6.88 -13.91 -7.64
CA VAL A 149 5.96 -14.44 -8.66
C VAL A 149 5.89 -13.39 -9.77
N LYS A 150 6.69 -13.60 -10.82
CA LYS A 150 6.63 -13.02 -12.17
C LYS A 150 5.88 -11.67 -12.30
N ALA A 151 6.62 -10.58 -12.18
CA ALA A 151 6.32 -9.33 -12.88
C ALA A 151 7.51 -9.02 -13.79
N GLU A 152 7.31 -9.18 -15.10
CA GLU A 152 8.29 -8.81 -16.11
C GLU A 152 8.40 -7.28 -16.16
N ALA A 153 9.58 -6.74 -15.85
CA ALA A 153 9.93 -5.35 -16.11
C ALA A 153 11.17 -5.30 -17.01
N GLY A 154 11.00 -4.63 -18.14
CA GLY A 154 11.97 -4.50 -19.22
C GLY A 154 13.29 -3.86 -18.80
N ARG A 155 14.34 -4.29 -19.49
CA ARG A 155 15.71 -3.81 -19.36
C ARG A 155 15.89 -2.42 -19.95
N THR A 156 16.72 -1.62 -19.27
CA THR A 156 17.75 -0.63 -19.72
C THR A 156 17.94 0.33 -18.53
N GLY A 157 19.10 0.80 -18.10
CA GLY A 157 20.53 0.69 -18.42
C GLY A 157 21.21 1.79 -17.56
N ASP A 158 22.35 1.46 -16.95
CA ASP A 158 23.39 2.28 -16.29
C ASP A 158 23.09 3.67 -15.68
N ALA A 159 23.45 3.87 -14.40
CA ALA A 159 24.51 4.82 -14.00
C ALA A 159 24.76 4.92 -12.48
N SER A 160 26.05 4.85 -12.14
CA SER A 160 26.83 5.39 -11.01
C SER A 160 26.27 5.44 -9.57
N ALA A 161 26.94 4.65 -8.72
CA ALA A 161 27.01 4.85 -7.27
C ALA A 161 28.06 5.93 -6.92
N GLN A 162 27.66 6.99 -6.20
CA GLN A 162 28.56 7.72 -5.29
C GLN A 162 27.82 8.62 -4.27
N ARG A 163 27.97 8.23 -2.98
CA ARG A 163 28.14 9.02 -1.74
C ARG A 163 27.02 9.94 -1.21
N GLY A 164 26.78 9.80 0.10
CA GLY A 164 26.33 10.87 0.99
C GLY A 164 25.76 10.37 2.31
N ALA A 165 26.59 10.27 3.35
CA ALA A 165 26.14 10.06 4.73
C ALA A 165 25.60 11.39 5.32
N ALA A 166 24.45 11.36 6.01
CA ALA A 166 23.96 12.49 6.81
C ALA A 166 23.19 11.99 8.04
N GLY A 167 23.41 12.65 9.19
CA GLY A 167 23.01 12.21 10.54
C GLY A 167 21.52 12.43 10.90
N PRO A 168 21.10 11.98 12.11
CA PRO A 168 19.70 11.86 12.48
C PRO A 168 19.13 13.21 12.94
N GLY A 169 17.97 13.60 12.43
CA GLY A 169 17.20 14.73 12.97
C GLY A 169 16.55 15.68 11.97
N ARG A 170 16.66 15.44 10.65
CA ARG A 170 15.92 16.22 9.66
C ARG A 170 14.68 15.43 9.23
N VAL A 171 13.49 16.01 9.43
CA VAL A 171 12.30 15.59 8.68
C VAL A 171 12.70 15.74 7.22
N GLU A 172 12.94 14.61 6.55
CA GLU A 172 13.21 14.60 5.12
C GLU A 172 11.94 15.08 4.43
N VAL A 173 11.91 16.38 4.14
CA VAL A 173 11.05 16.92 3.10
C VAL A 173 11.45 16.14 1.87
N VAL A 174 10.59 15.20 1.48
CA VAL A 174 10.72 14.47 0.23
C VAL A 174 10.81 15.54 -0.83
N GLU A 175 12.03 15.80 -1.29
CA GLU A 175 12.27 16.61 -2.46
C GLU A 175 11.61 15.82 -3.58
N VAL A 176 10.39 16.22 -3.92
CA VAL A 176 9.71 15.81 -5.15
C VAL A 176 10.53 16.44 -6.26
N LYS A 177 11.73 15.91 -6.49
CA LYS A 177 12.64 16.27 -7.56
C LYS A 177 11.88 15.91 -8.81
N MET A 178 11.10 16.83 -9.41
CA MET A 178 10.15 16.58 -10.50
C MET A 178 10.65 15.46 -11.40
N PRO A 179 10.31 14.19 -11.10
CA PRO A 179 10.97 13.10 -11.76
C PRO A 179 9.98 12.61 -12.78
N VAL A 180 10.50 12.42 -13.99
CA VAL A 180 9.77 11.89 -15.12
C VAL A 180 8.89 12.97 -15.76
N LYS A 181 9.14 13.22 -17.05
CA LYS A 181 8.14 13.82 -17.93
C LYS A 181 6.87 13.00 -17.70
N HIS A 182 5.88 13.50 -16.96
CA HIS A 182 4.61 12.79 -16.86
C HIS A 182 4.25 12.44 -18.30
N VAL A 183 3.93 11.18 -18.55
CA VAL A 183 3.41 10.74 -19.84
C VAL A 183 2.03 11.36 -19.96
N LEU A 184 2.00 12.66 -20.19
CA LEU A 184 0.80 13.44 -20.43
C LEU A 184 0.31 13.01 -21.80
N SER A 185 -0.95 12.62 -21.88
CA SER A 185 -1.59 12.42 -23.17
C SER A 185 -1.59 13.75 -23.94
N LYS A 186 -1.62 13.67 -25.26
CA LYS A 186 -1.74 14.86 -26.12
C LYS A 186 -2.98 15.68 -25.77
N GLU A 187 -4.06 15.01 -25.34
CA GLU A 187 -5.30 15.65 -24.90
C GLU A 187 -5.12 16.45 -23.60
N LEU A 188 -4.41 15.91 -22.61
CA LEU A 188 -4.12 16.61 -21.36
C LEU A 188 -3.19 17.82 -21.58
N GLN A 189 -2.23 17.72 -22.50
CA GLN A 189 -1.40 18.85 -22.90
C GLN A 189 -2.24 19.95 -23.54
N LEU A 190 -3.08 19.61 -24.51
CA LEU A 190 -3.99 20.57 -25.15
C LEU A 190 -4.98 21.19 -24.16
N TYR A 191 -5.45 20.41 -23.18
CA TYR A 191 -6.29 20.93 -22.10
C TYR A 191 -5.55 21.98 -21.27
N PHE A 192 -4.32 21.68 -20.83
CA PHE A 192 -3.48 22.59 -20.06
C PHE A 192 -3.17 23.87 -20.84
N GLU A 193 -2.74 23.75 -22.10
CA GLU A 193 -2.49 24.88 -23.00
C GLU A 193 -3.75 25.74 -23.15
N ARG A 194 -4.91 25.12 -23.36
CA ARG A 194 -6.15 25.87 -23.57
C ARG A 194 -6.59 26.64 -22.33
N VAL A 195 -6.43 26.06 -21.13
CA VAL A 195 -6.78 26.72 -19.88
C VAL A 195 -5.83 27.89 -19.59
N THR A 196 -4.53 27.70 -19.79
CA THR A 196 -3.51 28.75 -19.55
C THR A 196 -3.66 29.91 -20.55
N GLU A 197 -3.89 29.62 -21.83
CA GLU A 197 -4.18 30.64 -22.84
C GLU A 197 -5.41 31.49 -22.50
N LEU A 198 -6.54 30.85 -22.14
CA LEU A 198 -7.77 31.56 -21.78
C LEU A 198 -7.58 32.47 -20.56
N LEU A 199 -6.76 32.04 -19.60
CA LEU A 199 -6.43 32.82 -18.41
C LEU A 199 -5.61 34.08 -18.78
N LEU A 200 -4.55 33.92 -19.58
CA LEU A 200 -3.71 35.03 -20.04
C LEU A 200 -4.46 36.01 -20.95
N LEU A 201 -5.32 35.51 -21.85
CA LEU A 201 -6.12 36.34 -22.74
C LEU A 201 -7.16 37.17 -21.97
N THR A 202 -7.78 36.59 -20.94
CA THR A 202 -8.76 37.30 -20.12
C THR A 202 -8.10 38.36 -19.23
N ALA A 203 -6.90 38.08 -18.71
CA ALA A 203 -6.15 39.05 -17.92
C ALA A 203 -5.70 40.27 -18.74
N ARG A 204 -5.22 40.04 -19.97
CA ARG A 204 -4.78 41.13 -20.86
C ARG A 204 -5.93 41.95 -21.44
N SER A 205 -7.15 41.43 -21.46
CA SER A 205 -8.30 42.11 -22.04
C SER A 205 -9.05 43.01 -21.04
N THR A 206 -8.75 42.95 -19.75
CA THR A 206 -9.30 43.91 -18.78
C THR A 206 -8.51 45.23 -18.82
N PRO A 207 -9.11 46.35 -19.27
CA PRO A 207 -8.42 47.64 -19.23
C PRO A 207 -8.24 48.11 -17.78
N PRO A 208 -7.15 48.83 -17.45
CA PRO A 208 -7.03 49.50 -16.17
C PRO A 208 -8.17 50.51 -16.01
N ALA A 209 -8.75 50.58 -14.82
CA ALA A 209 -9.95 51.39 -14.49
C ALA A 209 -9.84 52.90 -14.79
N THR A 210 -8.68 53.38 -15.26
CA THR A 210 -8.35 54.80 -15.48
C THR A 210 -8.58 55.29 -16.92
N SER A 211 -8.79 54.43 -17.92
CA SER A 211 -9.11 54.86 -19.29
C SER A 211 -10.59 54.65 -19.62
N ALA A 212 -11.38 55.70 -19.43
CA ALA A 212 -12.80 55.79 -19.78
C ALA A 212 -13.04 55.85 -21.32
N ALA A 213 -12.32 55.05 -22.10
CA ALA A 213 -12.61 54.82 -23.51
C ALA A 213 -13.50 53.58 -23.59
N THR A 214 -14.81 53.78 -23.76
CA THR A 214 -15.77 52.70 -24.04
C THR A 214 -15.26 51.90 -25.24
N PRO A 215 -14.85 50.63 -25.06
CA PRO A 215 -14.39 49.84 -26.19
C PRO A 215 -15.56 49.66 -27.18
N PRO A 216 -15.30 49.62 -28.50
CA PRO A 216 -16.34 49.43 -29.52
C PRO A 216 -17.21 48.21 -29.19
N ALA A 217 -18.51 48.27 -29.51
CA ALA A 217 -19.50 47.25 -29.13
C ALA A 217 -19.11 45.80 -29.51
N GLN A 218 -18.30 45.64 -30.56
CA GLN A 218 -17.74 44.35 -30.98
C GLN A 218 -16.67 43.81 -30.02
N GLN A 219 -15.83 44.67 -29.43
CA GLN A 219 -14.83 44.29 -28.41
C GLN A 219 -15.50 43.93 -27.08
N GLN A 220 -16.61 44.58 -26.72
CA GLN A 220 -17.37 44.23 -25.52
C GLN A 220 -18.00 42.84 -25.64
N GLN A 221 -18.55 42.49 -26.81
CA GLN A 221 -19.07 41.13 -27.05
C GLN A 221 -17.96 40.07 -26.99
N GLN A 222 -16.77 40.35 -27.55
CA GLN A 222 -15.63 39.44 -27.47
C GLN A 222 -15.11 39.26 -26.04
N GLN A 223 -15.01 40.33 -25.24
CA GLN A 223 -14.60 40.25 -23.83
C GLN A 223 -15.59 39.43 -23.00
N GLN A 224 -16.90 39.62 -23.19
CA GLN A 224 -17.92 38.84 -22.49
C GLN A 224 -17.86 37.34 -22.85
N GLN A 225 -17.62 37.02 -24.13
CA GLN A 225 -17.43 35.64 -24.57
C GLN A 225 -16.16 35.01 -23.97
N GLN A 226 -15.05 35.75 -23.86
CA GLN A 226 -13.83 35.24 -23.22
C GLN A 226 -14.02 34.99 -21.73
N GLN A 227 -14.71 35.89 -21.02
CA GLN A 227 -15.01 35.72 -19.59
C GLN A 227 -15.96 34.54 -19.34
N SER A 228 -16.94 34.30 -20.22
CA SER A 228 -17.83 33.14 -20.10
C SER A 228 -17.05 31.84 -20.34
N LEU A 229 -16.19 31.79 -21.36
CA LEU A 229 -15.32 30.64 -21.63
C LEU A 229 -14.38 30.35 -20.46
N LEU A 230 -13.76 31.37 -19.86
CA LEU A 230 -12.93 31.21 -18.67
C LEU A 230 -13.74 30.64 -17.50
N SER A 231 -14.98 31.10 -17.29
CA SER A 231 -15.83 30.58 -16.22
C SER A 231 -16.17 29.09 -16.40
N HIS A 232 -16.38 28.65 -17.65
CA HIS A 232 -16.59 27.24 -17.98
C HIS A 232 -15.32 26.41 -17.81
N ALA A 233 -14.16 26.93 -18.22
CA ALA A 233 -12.87 26.28 -18.03
C ALA A 233 -12.55 26.09 -16.54
N LEU A 234 -12.72 27.13 -15.72
CA LEU A 234 -12.53 27.05 -14.27
C LEU A 234 -13.51 26.07 -13.60
N ARG A 235 -14.76 26.01 -14.08
CA ARG A 235 -15.74 25.04 -13.62
C ARG A 235 -15.35 23.61 -14.01
N SER A 236 -14.77 23.41 -15.19
CA SER A 236 -14.21 22.12 -15.60
C SER A 236 -13.06 21.73 -14.66
N VAL A 237 -12.11 22.62 -14.40
CA VAL A 237 -10.99 22.36 -13.47
C VAL A 237 -11.47 21.99 -12.06
N ALA A 238 -12.57 22.61 -11.59
CA ALA A 238 -13.13 22.33 -10.26
C ALA A 238 -13.85 20.97 -10.15
N LEU A 239 -14.29 20.38 -11.27
CA LEU A 239 -15.12 19.16 -11.27
C LEU A 239 -14.43 17.94 -11.87
N ASP A 240 -13.40 18.13 -12.68
CA ASP A 240 -12.80 17.05 -13.47
C ASP A 240 -11.84 16.19 -12.64
N ALA A 241 -12.01 14.87 -12.71
CA ALA A 241 -11.26 13.90 -11.91
C ALA A 241 -9.92 13.49 -12.55
N GLY A 242 -9.71 13.76 -13.83
CA GLY A 242 -8.53 13.31 -14.60
C GLY A 242 -7.32 14.25 -14.54
N LEU A 243 -7.38 15.33 -13.77
CA LEU A 243 -6.39 16.42 -13.80
C LEU A 243 -5.20 16.21 -12.87
N HIS A 244 -5.17 15.10 -12.11
CA HIS A 244 -4.09 14.82 -11.16
C HIS A 244 -2.68 14.84 -11.77
N PRO A 245 -2.42 14.28 -12.98
CA PRO A 245 -1.12 14.38 -13.63
C PRO A 245 -0.73 15.81 -14.07
N LEU A 246 -1.71 16.71 -14.24
CA LEU A 246 -1.48 18.11 -14.60
C LEU A 246 -1.23 18.99 -13.37
N LEU A 247 -1.53 18.50 -12.17
CA LEU A 247 -1.44 19.27 -10.94
C LEU A 247 -0.03 19.86 -10.68
N PRO A 248 1.08 19.12 -10.84
CA PRO A 248 2.42 19.69 -10.69
C PRO A 248 2.68 20.85 -11.66
N TYR A 249 2.18 20.74 -12.89
CA TYR A 249 2.37 21.74 -13.94
C TYR A 249 1.55 23.01 -13.67
N PHE A 250 0.32 22.86 -13.18
CA PHE A 250 -0.49 24.00 -12.74
C PHE A 250 0.15 24.73 -11.56
N VAL A 251 0.65 24.00 -10.56
CA VAL A 251 1.32 24.61 -9.39
C VAL A 251 2.57 25.39 -9.82
N HIS A 252 3.41 24.80 -10.68
CA HIS A 252 4.60 25.48 -11.18
C HIS A 252 4.27 26.69 -12.07
N PHE A 253 3.28 26.57 -12.96
CA PHE A 253 2.81 27.69 -13.79
C PHE A 253 2.29 28.86 -12.94
N ILE A 254 1.48 28.57 -11.93
CA ILE A 254 0.95 29.59 -11.02
C ILE A 254 2.09 30.25 -10.25
N ALA A 255 3.08 29.48 -9.78
CA ALA A 255 4.25 30.01 -9.09
C ALA A 255 5.04 30.99 -9.97
N ASP A 256 5.37 30.56 -11.19
CA ASP A 256 6.15 31.35 -12.15
C ASP A 256 5.43 32.63 -12.56
N GLU A 257 4.14 32.56 -12.88
CA GLU A 257 3.36 33.73 -13.31
C GLU A 257 3.19 34.72 -12.16
N VAL A 258 2.93 34.26 -10.92
CA VAL A 258 2.85 35.15 -9.76
C VAL A 258 4.19 35.86 -9.53
N MET A 259 5.32 35.16 -9.66
CA MET A 259 6.65 35.76 -9.48
C MET A 259 7.01 36.76 -10.60
N ARG A 260 6.54 36.53 -11.83
CA ARG A 260 6.81 37.41 -12.97
C ARG A 260 5.89 38.62 -13.04
N SER A 261 4.68 38.53 -12.50
CA SER A 261 3.59 39.50 -12.75
C SER A 261 2.94 40.05 -11.47
N LEU A 262 3.75 40.44 -10.49
CA LEU A 262 3.27 41.05 -9.24
C LEU A 262 2.53 42.38 -9.45
N ASP A 263 2.82 43.10 -10.54
CA ASP A 263 2.22 44.41 -10.85
C ASP A 263 0.85 44.28 -11.55
N ASP A 264 0.54 43.11 -12.14
CA ASP A 264 -0.67 42.89 -12.94
C ASP A 264 -1.82 42.31 -12.10
N CYS A 265 -2.55 43.19 -11.42
CA CYS A 265 -3.69 42.84 -10.57
C CYS A 265 -4.76 41.95 -11.25
N PRO A 266 -5.22 42.21 -12.49
CA PRO A 266 -6.23 41.35 -13.13
C PRO A 266 -5.72 39.94 -13.46
N LEU A 267 -4.42 39.79 -13.77
CA LEU A 267 -3.80 38.48 -13.93
C LEU A 267 -3.76 37.72 -12.62
N LEU A 268 -3.31 38.37 -11.54
CA LEU A 268 -3.27 37.77 -10.20
C LEU A 268 -4.67 37.33 -9.73
N PHE A 269 -5.70 38.15 -9.99
CA PHE A 269 -7.08 37.78 -9.67
C PHE A 269 -7.55 36.55 -10.46
N SER A 270 -7.17 36.44 -11.73
CA SER A 270 -7.50 35.29 -12.58
C SER A 270 -6.76 34.01 -12.12
N LEU A 271 -5.48 34.12 -11.76
CA LEU A 271 -4.69 33.04 -11.14
C LEU A 271 -5.30 32.61 -9.81
N MET A 272 -5.82 33.56 -9.01
CA MET A 272 -6.47 33.23 -7.76
C MET A 272 -7.78 32.48 -7.92
N ARG A 273 -8.53 32.77 -8.98
CA ARG A 273 -9.71 31.98 -9.35
C ARG A 273 -9.35 30.56 -9.80
N LEU A 274 -8.20 30.38 -10.46
CA LEU A 274 -7.69 29.05 -10.82
C LEU A 274 -7.25 28.25 -9.59
N VAL A 275 -6.50 28.86 -8.65
CA VAL A 275 -6.13 28.22 -7.37
C VAL A 275 -7.37 27.80 -6.58
N ARG A 276 -8.39 28.67 -6.52
CA ARG A 276 -9.67 28.34 -5.89
C ARG A 276 -10.36 27.15 -6.58
N ALA A 277 -10.37 27.09 -7.91
CA ALA A 277 -10.94 25.97 -8.64
C ALA A 277 -10.21 24.65 -8.34
N LEU A 278 -8.88 24.68 -8.28
CA LEU A 278 -8.06 23.51 -7.92
C LEU A 278 -8.32 23.06 -6.48
N LEU A 279 -8.44 24.00 -5.52
CA LEU A 279 -8.70 23.69 -4.11
C LEU A 279 -10.12 23.15 -3.85
N LEU A 280 -11.08 23.54 -4.68
CA LEU A 280 -12.46 23.05 -4.57
C LEU A 280 -12.65 21.64 -5.15
N ASN A 281 -11.68 21.13 -5.91
CA ASN A 281 -11.79 19.84 -6.56
C ASN A 281 -11.53 18.70 -5.56
N PRO A 282 -12.53 17.83 -5.27
CA PRO A 282 -12.39 16.73 -4.30
C PRO A 282 -11.50 15.60 -4.82
N HIS A 283 -11.23 15.53 -6.13
CA HIS A 283 -10.42 14.49 -6.75
C HIS A 283 -8.93 14.82 -6.77
N LEU A 284 -8.54 16.05 -6.39
CA LEU A 284 -7.15 16.49 -6.40
C LEU A 284 -6.58 16.48 -4.98
N HIS A 285 -5.54 15.68 -4.80
CA HIS A 285 -4.84 15.59 -3.52
C HIS A 285 -3.74 16.65 -3.49
N MET A 286 -4.09 17.86 -3.03
CA MET A 286 -3.16 18.99 -2.96
C MET A 286 -2.19 18.93 -1.77
N GLU A 287 -2.46 18.08 -0.79
CA GLU A 287 -1.68 17.95 0.46
C GLU A 287 -0.17 17.78 0.28
N PRO A 288 0.33 16.96 -0.68
CA PRO A 288 1.78 16.83 -0.92
C PRO A 288 2.44 18.14 -1.40
N TYR A 289 1.70 18.96 -2.15
CA TYR A 289 2.20 20.20 -2.75
C TYR A 289 2.14 21.40 -1.80
N VAL A 290 1.33 21.32 -0.74
CA VAL A 290 1.24 22.38 0.29
C VAL A 290 2.54 22.50 1.08
N CYS A 291 3.24 21.38 1.37
CA CYS A 291 4.52 21.40 2.09
C CYS A 291 5.75 21.50 1.16
N ALA A 292 5.65 21.07 -0.10
CA ALA A 292 6.77 21.16 -1.06
C ALA A 292 7.07 22.60 -1.55
N THR A 293 6.20 23.56 -1.30
CA THR A 293 6.37 24.98 -1.70
C THR A 293 7.11 25.82 -0.65
N SER A 294 7.73 25.21 0.35
CA SER A 294 8.28 25.89 1.53
C SER A 294 9.70 26.51 1.43
N PRO A 295 10.32 26.72 0.24
CA PRO A 295 11.38 27.74 0.14
C PRO A 295 10.98 28.97 -0.70
N ASP A 296 9.96 28.88 -1.56
CA ASP A 296 9.58 29.98 -2.47
C ASP A 296 8.30 30.69 -1.97
N TYR A 297 8.53 31.80 -1.25
CA TYR A 297 7.54 32.63 -0.56
C TYR A 297 6.29 33.06 -1.38
N GLY A 298 6.29 32.94 -2.71
CA GLY A 298 5.20 33.41 -3.58
C GLY A 298 3.92 32.56 -3.54
N VAL A 299 4.03 31.22 -3.62
CA VAL A 299 2.85 30.34 -3.71
C VAL A 299 2.18 30.16 -2.36
N ALA A 300 2.95 30.12 -1.27
CA ALA A 300 2.41 30.07 0.08
C ALA A 300 1.57 31.31 0.41
N LEU A 301 1.95 32.50 -0.11
CA LEU A 301 1.16 33.72 0.02
C LEU A 301 -0.17 33.58 -0.72
N VAL A 302 -0.14 33.10 -1.96
CA VAL A 302 -1.31 32.94 -2.83
C VAL A 302 -2.28 31.87 -2.30
N VAL A 303 -1.78 30.70 -1.88
CA VAL A 303 -2.60 29.66 -1.25
C VAL A 303 -3.11 30.10 0.13
N GLY A 304 -2.31 30.82 0.90
CA GLY A 304 -2.72 31.41 2.18
C GLY A 304 -3.84 32.47 2.01
N PHE A 305 -3.71 33.36 1.03
CA PHE A 305 -4.74 34.35 0.69
C PHE A 305 -6.01 33.69 0.13
N ALA A 306 -5.89 32.66 -0.71
CA ALA A 306 -7.05 31.89 -1.19
C ALA A 306 -7.80 31.18 -0.06
N LYS A 307 -7.07 30.63 0.92
CA LYS A 307 -7.67 29.98 2.11
C LYS A 307 -8.34 31.00 3.03
N ALA A 308 -7.83 32.23 3.08
CA ALA A 308 -8.43 33.35 3.82
C ALA A 308 -9.71 33.90 3.15
N PHE A 309 -9.79 33.88 1.81
CA PHE A 309 -10.98 34.32 1.04
C PHE A 309 -12.03 33.24 0.81
N ALA A 310 -11.73 31.96 1.08
CA ALA A 310 -12.67 30.85 0.95
C ALA A 310 -13.53 30.62 2.21
N LYS A 311 -13.29 31.38 3.29
CA LYS A 311 -14.22 31.56 4.42
C LYS A 311 -15.06 32.81 4.20
#